data_AF-A0A2P5XYR1-F1
#
_entry.id   AF-A0A2P5XYR1-F1
#
_cell.length_a   1.000
_cell.length_b   1.000
_cell.length_c   1.000
_cell.angle_alpha   90.00
_cell.angle_beta   90.00
_cell.angle_gamma   90.00
#
_symmetry.space_group_name_H-M   'P 1'
#
loop_
_entity.id
_entity.type
_entity.pdbx_description
1 polymer ?
#
loop_
_entity_poly.entity_id
_entity_poly.type
_entity_poly.pdbx_seq_one_letter_code
_entity_poly.pdbx_strand_id
1 'polypeptide(L)'
;MGGKIGEIGLRKKENVFRALKKRDFNTYGSRRSNDEVMARGAFANIRFVNKLLKGEFSPKIIHVPTGDKLNVYDAAMKYEATGQDTIILAGSDYGSGSSRDWAAKGPMLVGVKAVIAKSFERESGRYGIITCCFKAGEDADTLGLTGLERYKIHLPSKICEIRAGQDVTITTDTRKSFTCSVRFNSKVELAYFNHGAILPFIIQNLNKE
;
A
#
# COMPACT_ATOMS: atom_id res chain seq x y z
N MET A 1 -7.33 -8.87 -8.50
CA MET A 1 -8.69 -8.94 -7.91
C MET A 1 -9.73 -9.43 -8.93
N GLY A 2 -9.73 -10.73 -9.26
CA GLY A 2 -10.76 -11.36 -10.12
C GLY A 2 -11.38 -12.60 -9.48
N GLY A 3 -11.00 -12.90 -8.24
CA GLY A 3 -11.48 -14.06 -7.51
C GLY A 3 -12.88 -13.83 -6.93
N LYS A 4 -13.49 -14.95 -6.51
CA LYS A 4 -14.71 -14.92 -5.71
C LYS A 4 -14.45 -14.15 -4.41
N ILE A 5 -15.46 -13.42 -3.96
CA ILE A 5 -15.43 -12.77 -2.65
C ILE A 5 -15.59 -13.86 -1.59
N GLY A 6 -14.54 -14.07 -0.78
CA GLY A 6 -14.53 -15.04 0.32
C GLY A 6 -14.98 -14.42 1.64
N GLU A 7 -15.47 -15.24 2.59
CA GLU A 7 -15.85 -14.80 3.94
C GLU A 7 -14.68 -14.20 4.73
N ILE A 8 -13.44 -14.52 4.36
CA ILE A 8 -12.24 -14.09 5.09
C ILE A 8 -12.02 -12.58 4.96
N GLY A 9 -12.42 -11.96 3.84
CA GLY A 9 -12.28 -10.53 3.61
C GLY A 9 -13.48 -9.69 4.09
N LEU A 10 -14.61 -10.32 4.46
CA LEU A 10 -15.86 -9.64 4.78
C LEU A 10 -16.53 -10.28 5.99
N ARG A 11 -16.55 -9.60 7.14
CA ARG A 11 -17.37 -10.08 8.27
C ARG A 11 -18.84 -9.79 7.97
N LYS A 12 -19.71 -10.78 8.19
CA LYS A 12 -21.19 -10.64 8.12
C LYS A 12 -21.76 -9.49 8.97
N LYS A 13 -20.97 -8.88 9.85
CA LYS A 13 -21.39 -7.81 10.75
C LYS A 13 -21.43 -6.42 10.09
N GLU A 14 -21.00 -6.27 8.83
CA GLU A 14 -20.79 -4.96 8.17
C GLU A 14 -21.92 -4.58 7.20
N ASN A 15 -22.28 -3.28 7.19
CA ASN A 15 -23.50 -2.76 6.57
C ASN A 15 -23.64 -3.05 5.06
N VAL A 16 -22.53 -3.16 4.32
CA VAL A 16 -22.55 -3.42 2.86
C VAL A 16 -23.05 -4.82 2.49
N PHE A 17 -22.83 -5.81 3.35
CA PHE A 17 -23.21 -7.21 3.08
C PHE A 17 -24.27 -7.75 4.04
N ARG A 18 -24.68 -6.97 5.06
CA ARG A 18 -25.72 -7.36 6.02
C ARG A 18 -27.02 -7.82 5.34
N ALA A 19 -27.35 -7.29 4.17
CA ALA A 19 -28.57 -7.61 3.42
C ALA A 19 -28.40 -8.70 2.34
N LEU A 20 -27.17 -9.18 2.07
CA LEU A 20 -26.89 -10.08 0.95
C LEU A 20 -26.64 -11.51 1.43
N LYS A 21 -27.19 -12.52 0.73
CA LYS A 21 -26.83 -13.92 0.99
C LYS A 21 -25.46 -14.20 0.37
N LYS A 22 -24.72 -15.18 0.91
CA LYS A 22 -23.37 -15.56 0.43
C LYS A 22 -23.32 -15.83 -1.09
N ARG A 23 -24.39 -16.40 -1.64
CA ARG A 23 -24.53 -16.64 -3.09
C ARG A 23 -24.57 -15.37 -3.93
N ASP A 24 -24.97 -14.24 -3.34
CA ASP A 24 -25.16 -12.95 -4.00
C ASP A 24 -23.91 -12.04 -3.90
N PHE A 25 -22.84 -12.50 -3.23
CA PHE A 25 -21.60 -11.73 -3.07
C PHE A 25 -20.90 -11.47 -4.40
N ASN A 26 -21.03 -12.39 -5.37
CA ASN A 26 -20.40 -12.32 -6.69
C ASN A 26 -18.85 -12.20 -6.58
N THR A 27 -18.19 -11.63 -7.58
CA THR A 27 -16.71 -11.49 -7.65
C THR A 27 -16.27 -10.08 -7.29
N TYR A 28 -15.01 -9.92 -6.86
CA TYR A 28 -14.44 -8.58 -6.62
C TYR A 28 -14.52 -7.70 -7.88
N GLY A 29 -14.34 -8.29 -9.07
CA GLY A 29 -14.46 -7.56 -10.34
C GLY A 29 -15.85 -6.95 -10.56
N SER A 30 -16.92 -7.66 -10.19
CA SER A 30 -18.30 -7.17 -10.30
C SER A 30 -18.63 -6.03 -9.32
N ARG A 31 -17.81 -5.86 -8.26
CA ARG A 31 -18.00 -4.85 -7.21
C ARG A 31 -16.99 -3.71 -7.32
N ARG A 32 -16.30 -3.57 -8.46
CA ARG A 32 -15.23 -2.58 -8.69
C ARG A 32 -15.64 -1.11 -8.53
N SER A 33 -16.94 -0.81 -8.48
CA SER A 33 -17.49 0.53 -8.23
C SER A 33 -17.76 0.81 -6.75
N ASN A 34 -17.65 -0.20 -5.88
CA ASN A 34 -17.82 -0.04 -4.43
C ASN A 34 -16.45 -0.05 -3.77
N ASP A 35 -16.01 1.11 -3.33
CA ASP A 35 -14.71 1.33 -2.70
C ASP A 35 -14.56 0.59 -1.37
N GLU A 36 -15.60 0.51 -0.54
CA GLU A 36 -15.59 -0.22 0.73
C GLU A 36 -15.29 -1.72 0.54
N VAL A 37 -15.91 -2.34 -0.48
CA VAL A 37 -15.66 -3.75 -0.86
C VAL A 37 -14.24 -3.93 -1.36
N MET A 38 -13.76 -2.99 -2.17
CA MET A 38 -12.46 -3.10 -2.83
C MET A 38 -11.30 -2.80 -1.88
N ALA A 39 -11.48 -1.92 -0.90
CA ALA A 39 -10.56 -1.70 0.21
C ALA A 39 -10.38 -2.99 1.03
N ARG A 40 -11.49 -3.67 1.36
CA ARG A 40 -11.45 -4.98 2.04
C ARG A 40 -10.86 -6.10 1.18
N GLY A 41 -10.95 -5.96 -0.14
CA GLY A 41 -10.31 -6.86 -1.10
C GLY A 41 -8.81 -6.61 -1.29
N ALA A 42 -8.27 -5.50 -0.79
CA ALA A 42 -6.85 -5.20 -0.87
C ALA A 42 -6.05 -6.25 -0.09
N PHE A 43 -5.09 -6.90 -0.76
CA PHE A 43 -4.27 -7.97 -0.20
C PHE A 43 -5.04 -9.19 0.35
N ALA A 44 -6.34 -9.33 0.05
CA ALA A 44 -7.18 -10.43 0.53
C ALA A 44 -7.02 -11.75 -0.27
N ASN A 45 -5.95 -11.89 -1.07
CA ASN A 45 -5.71 -13.10 -1.84
C ASN A 45 -5.26 -14.22 -0.89
N ILE A 46 -5.89 -15.39 -0.98
CA ILE A 46 -5.53 -16.57 -0.16
C ILE A 46 -4.10 -17.07 -0.42
N ARG A 47 -3.52 -16.73 -1.57
CA ARG A 47 -2.11 -17.02 -1.93
C ARG A 47 -1.16 -15.87 -1.58
N PHE A 48 -1.63 -14.85 -0.87
CA PHE A 48 -0.75 -13.81 -0.35
C PHE A 48 0.25 -14.44 0.62
N VAL A 49 1.53 -14.08 0.46
CA VAL A 49 2.62 -14.55 1.31
C VAL A 49 3.16 -13.35 2.07
N ASN A 50 3.05 -13.38 3.39
CA ASN A 50 3.62 -12.37 4.25
C ASN A 50 4.83 -12.95 5.00
N LYS A 51 6.01 -12.34 4.82
CA LYS A 51 7.24 -12.74 5.51
C LYS A 51 7.13 -12.63 7.05
N LEU A 52 6.30 -11.70 7.56
CA LEU A 52 6.02 -11.60 9.00
C LEU A 52 5.29 -12.83 9.56
N LEU A 53 4.60 -13.59 8.71
CA LEU A 53 3.95 -14.85 9.05
C LEU A 53 4.78 -16.07 8.62
N LYS A 54 6.12 -15.94 8.63
CA LYS A 54 7.05 -17.03 8.26
C LYS A 54 6.79 -17.60 6.86
N GLY A 55 6.25 -16.80 5.94
CA GLY A 55 5.99 -17.22 4.57
C GLY A 55 4.73 -18.07 4.37
N GLU A 56 3.85 -18.15 5.37
CA GLU A 56 2.56 -18.85 5.23
C GLU A 56 1.66 -18.18 4.17
N PHE A 57 0.93 -19.00 3.41
CA PHE A 57 -0.13 -18.53 2.53
C PHE A 57 -1.33 -18.07 3.36
N SER A 58 -1.54 -16.77 3.44
CA SER A 58 -2.62 -16.19 4.24
C SER A 58 -2.83 -14.73 3.85
N PRO A 59 -4.08 -14.25 3.73
CA PRO A 59 -4.38 -12.82 3.53
C PRO A 59 -4.22 -11.98 4.82
N LYS A 60 -3.52 -12.52 5.82
CA LYS A 60 -3.35 -11.91 7.15
C LYS A 60 -1.98 -11.26 7.31
N ILE A 61 -1.91 -10.36 8.27
CA ILE A 61 -0.69 -9.71 8.74
C ILE A 61 -0.64 -9.72 10.27
N ILE A 62 0.52 -9.39 10.82
CA ILE A 62 0.69 -9.11 12.24
C ILE A 62 0.48 -7.61 12.44
N HIS A 63 -0.44 -7.22 13.32
CA HIS A 63 -0.53 -5.85 13.80
C HIS A 63 0.56 -5.65 14.86
N VAL A 64 1.68 -5.02 14.46
CA VAL A 64 2.93 -4.97 15.24
C VAL A 64 2.72 -4.49 16.69
N PRO A 65 1.94 -3.43 16.98
CA PRO A 65 1.75 -2.96 18.35
C PRO A 65 1.09 -4.00 19.29
N THR A 66 0.23 -4.87 18.77
CA THR A 66 -0.53 -5.83 19.61
C THR A 66 -0.09 -7.28 19.44
N GLY A 67 0.60 -7.63 18.35
CA GLY A 67 0.92 -9.01 17.98
C GLY A 67 -0.24 -9.80 17.33
N ASP A 68 -1.46 -9.25 17.33
CA ASP A 68 -2.63 -9.87 16.69
C ASP A 68 -2.41 -10.23 15.22
N LYS A 69 -2.86 -11.43 14.84
CA LYS A 69 -2.97 -11.87 13.44
C LYS A 69 -4.34 -11.44 12.87
N LEU A 70 -4.34 -10.44 12.01
CA LEU A 70 -5.55 -9.82 11.44
C LEU A 70 -5.53 -9.85 9.92
N ASN A 71 -6.69 -9.71 9.28
CA ASN A 71 -6.71 -9.38 7.87
C ASN A 71 -6.11 -7.98 7.64
N VAL A 72 -5.61 -7.72 6.43
CA VAL A 72 -4.94 -6.44 6.11
C VAL A 72 -5.84 -5.24 6.37
N TYR A 73 -7.12 -5.30 5.95
CA TYR A 73 -8.07 -4.22 6.21
C TYR A 73 -8.29 -3.96 7.71
N ASP A 74 -8.51 -5.01 8.50
CA ASP A 74 -8.73 -4.89 9.95
C ASP A 74 -7.51 -4.26 10.65
N ALA A 75 -6.29 -4.65 10.24
CA ALA A 75 -5.07 -4.06 10.76
C ALA A 75 -4.90 -2.61 10.33
N ALA A 76 -5.21 -2.27 9.07
CA ALA A 76 -5.16 -0.90 8.57
C ALA A 76 -6.08 0.04 9.36
N MET A 77 -7.31 -0.39 9.67
CA MET A 77 -8.23 0.38 10.51
C MET A 77 -7.70 0.60 11.93
N LYS A 78 -6.98 -0.37 12.51
CA LYS A 78 -6.32 -0.18 13.82
C LYS A 78 -5.18 0.85 13.76
N TYR A 79 -4.36 0.79 12.71
CA TYR A 79 -3.29 1.78 12.49
C TYR A 79 -3.86 3.18 12.27
N GLU A 80 -4.91 3.31 11.45
CA GLU A 80 -5.61 4.58 11.21
C GLU A 80 -6.19 5.16 12.51
N ALA A 81 -6.88 4.34 13.32
CA ALA A 81 -7.46 4.77 14.59
C ALA A 81 -6.41 5.27 15.61
N THR A 82 -5.14 4.89 15.43
CA THR A 82 -4.02 5.32 16.28
C THR A 82 -3.13 6.38 15.61
N GLY A 83 -3.51 6.87 14.42
CA GLY A 83 -2.76 7.87 13.67
C GLY A 83 -1.39 7.39 13.17
N GLN A 84 -1.22 6.09 12.97
CA GLN A 84 0.04 5.50 12.54
C GLN A 84 0.03 5.25 11.03
N ASP A 85 0.98 5.87 10.33
CA ASP A 85 1.19 5.63 8.92
C ASP A 85 1.77 4.23 8.67
N THR A 86 1.37 3.62 7.54
CA THR A 86 1.83 2.29 7.16
C THR A 86 2.65 2.33 5.86
N ILE A 87 3.60 1.40 5.75
CA ILE A 87 4.40 1.20 4.54
C ILE A 87 4.40 -0.27 4.14
N ILE A 88 4.81 -0.56 2.91
CA ILE A 88 5.04 -1.93 2.42
C ILE A 88 6.52 -2.12 2.12
N LEU A 89 7.10 -3.22 2.59
CA LEU A 89 8.36 -3.75 2.09
C LEU A 89 8.08 -4.86 1.08
N ALA A 90 8.73 -4.83 -0.08
CA ALA A 90 8.54 -5.80 -1.15
C ALA A 90 9.86 -6.24 -1.80
N GLY A 91 9.81 -7.40 -2.45
CA GLY A 91 10.92 -7.94 -3.23
C GLY A 91 11.00 -7.33 -4.63
N SER A 92 11.45 -8.15 -5.59
CA SER A 92 11.49 -7.78 -7.01
C SER A 92 10.08 -7.73 -7.61
N ASP A 93 9.94 -6.92 -8.64
CA ASP A 93 8.82 -6.85 -9.57
C ASP A 93 7.49 -6.59 -8.84
N TYR A 94 7.53 -5.70 -7.86
CA TYR A 94 6.33 -5.25 -7.16
C TYR A 94 5.36 -4.61 -8.16
N GLY A 95 4.10 -5.02 -8.05
CA GLY A 95 3.04 -4.59 -8.96
C GLY A 95 2.98 -5.36 -10.28
N SER A 96 3.74 -6.45 -10.42
CA SER A 96 3.71 -7.29 -11.62
C SER A 96 2.34 -7.90 -11.91
N GLY A 97 2.04 -8.01 -13.20
CA GLY A 97 0.87 -8.70 -13.73
C GLY A 97 -0.13 -7.76 -14.40
N SER A 98 -1.38 -8.24 -14.55
CA SER A 98 -2.41 -7.47 -15.26
C SER A 98 -2.63 -6.10 -14.60
N SER A 99 -2.55 -5.03 -15.40
CA SER A 99 -2.93 -3.68 -14.95
C SER A 99 -4.36 -3.69 -14.44
N ARG A 100 -4.54 -3.33 -13.17
CA ARG A 100 -5.86 -3.17 -12.55
C ARG A 100 -5.79 -1.90 -11.72
N ASP A 101 -6.70 -0.96 -11.95
CA ASP A 101 -6.75 0.31 -11.20
C ASP A 101 -6.70 0.09 -9.69
N TRP A 102 -7.36 -0.97 -9.24
CA TRP A 102 -7.43 -1.38 -7.85
C TRP A 102 -6.13 -1.94 -7.25
N ALA A 103 -5.15 -2.34 -8.07
CA ALA A 103 -3.84 -2.77 -7.57
C ALA A 103 -3.06 -1.61 -6.93
N ALA A 104 -3.30 -0.38 -7.38
CA ALA A 104 -2.68 0.81 -6.80
C ALA A 104 -3.66 1.61 -5.91
N LYS A 105 -4.97 1.64 -6.21
CA LYS A 105 -5.97 2.23 -5.29
C LYS A 105 -6.16 1.44 -3.98
N GLY A 106 -6.07 0.11 -4.04
CA GLY A 106 -6.27 -0.76 -2.86
C GLY A 106 -5.31 -0.42 -1.71
N PRO A 107 -3.99 -0.40 -1.91
CA PRO A 107 -3.02 0.03 -0.91
C PRO A 107 -3.30 1.43 -0.35
N MET A 108 -3.68 2.38 -1.21
CA MET A 108 -4.03 3.75 -0.80
C MET A 108 -5.24 3.76 0.14
N LEU A 109 -6.30 3.01 -0.19
CA LEU A 109 -7.52 2.92 0.63
C LEU A 109 -7.30 2.22 1.98
N VAL A 110 -6.24 1.44 2.13
CA VAL A 110 -5.85 0.85 3.41
C VAL A 110 -4.73 1.64 4.10
N GLY A 111 -4.53 2.90 3.70
CA GLY A 111 -3.67 3.85 4.41
C GLY A 111 -2.17 3.71 4.16
N VAL A 112 -1.75 2.97 3.13
CA VAL A 112 -0.32 2.83 2.79
C VAL A 112 0.20 4.16 2.26
N LYS A 113 1.26 4.69 2.89
CA LYS A 113 1.91 5.95 2.49
C LYS A 113 3.11 5.74 1.57
N ALA A 114 3.82 4.62 1.74
CA ALA A 114 4.99 4.31 0.93
C ALA A 114 5.16 2.82 0.66
N VAL A 115 5.79 2.50 -0.46
CA VAL A 115 6.26 1.15 -0.81
C VAL A 115 7.76 1.22 -1.06
N ILE A 116 8.52 0.40 -0.34
CA ILE A 116 9.95 0.20 -0.54
C ILE A 116 10.13 -1.20 -1.14
N ALA A 117 10.64 -1.27 -2.36
CA ALA A 117 10.77 -2.54 -3.09
C ALA A 117 12.16 -2.69 -3.73
N LYS A 118 12.54 -3.92 -4.09
CA LYS A 118 13.77 -4.17 -4.86
C LYS A 118 13.63 -3.67 -6.31
N SER A 119 12.49 -3.94 -6.93
CA SER A 119 12.12 -3.39 -8.24
C SER A 119 10.60 -3.28 -8.39
N PHE A 120 10.16 -2.53 -9.40
CA PHE A 120 8.74 -2.33 -9.75
C PHE A 120 8.54 -2.69 -11.23
N GLU A 121 7.43 -3.36 -11.56
CA GLU A 121 7.17 -3.86 -12.93
C GLU A 121 6.51 -2.81 -13.85
N ARG A 122 5.78 -1.81 -13.32
CA ARG A 122 5.23 -0.62 -14.04
C ARG A 122 4.64 0.40 -13.05
N GLU A 123 4.34 1.62 -13.52
CA GLU A 123 3.87 2.81 -12.77
C GLU A 123 3.02 2.53 -11.51
N SER A 124 3.67 2.47 -10.35
CA SER A 124 3.07 2.11 -9.06
C SER A 124 2.66 3.29 -8.19
N GLY A 125 3.05 4.53 -8.54
CA GLY A 125 2.83 5.75 -7.73
C GLY A 125 1.59 6.59 -8.10
N ARG A 126 0.73 6.09 -9.00
CA ARG A 126 -0.42 6.84 -9.58
C ARG A 126 -1.43 7.44 -8.58
N TYR A 127 -1.36 7.09 -7.29
CA TYR A 127 -2.35 7.46 -6.28
C TYR A 127 -1.76 8.03 -4.99
N GLY A 128 -0.65 8.78 -5.08
CA GLY A 128 -0.09 9.50 -3.92
C GLY A 128 0.67 8.61 -2.92
N ILE A 129 1.05 7.40 -3.34
CA ILE A 129 1.93 6.51 -2.58
C ILE A 129 3.37 6.75 -3.03
N ILE A 130 4.26 6.99 -2.08
CA ILE A 130 5.70 7.16 -2.36
C ILE A 130 6.29 5.80 -2.72
N THR A 131 7.00 5.73 -3.84
CA THR A 131 7.66 4.50 -4.29
C THR A 131 9.16 4.65 -4.17
N CYS A 132 9.80 3.74 -3.45
CA CYS A 132 11.23 3.76 -3.17
C CYS A 132 11.85 2.44 -3.64
N CYS A 133 12.98 2.52 -4.32
CA CYS A 133 13.80 1.36 -4.67
C CYS A 133 15.01 1.28 -3.76
N PHE A 134 15.30 0.08 -3.23
CA PHE A 134 16.61 -0.20 -2.64
C PHE A 134 17.74 0.06 -3.65
N LYS A 135 18.95 0.33 -3.15
CA LYS A 135 20.12 0.45 -4.03
C LYS A 135 20.46 -0.90 -4.68
N ALA A 136 21.23 -0.84 -5.76
CA ALA A 136 21.66 -2.04 -6.46
C ALA A 136 22.41 -2.98 -5.49
N GLY A 137 21.97 -4.24 -5.44
CA GLY A 137 22.52 -5.26 -4.54
C GLY A 137 21.94 -5.26 -3.12
N GLU A 138 21.07 -4.30 -2.79
CA GLU A 138 20.40 -4.23 -1.48
C GLU A 138 18.94 -4.68 -1.56
N ASP A 139 18.47 -5.27 -0.47
CA ASP A 139 17.05 -5.50 -0.18
C ASP A 139 16.82 -5.62 1.34
N ALA A 140 15.58 -5.92 1.73
CA ALA A 140 15.22 -6.08 3.13
C ALA A 140 16.05 -7.17 3.83
N ASP A 141 16.37 -8.27 3.15
CA ASP A 141 17.11 -9.38 3.76
C ASP A 141 18.59 -9.00 3.93
N THR A 142 19.23 -8.39 2.91
CA THR A 142 20.65 -7.99 2.98
C THR A 142 20.89 -6.88 4.02
N LEU A 143 19.92 -5.99 4.20
CA LEU A 143 19.97 -4.92 5.22
C LEU A 143 19.52 -5.43 6.62
N GLY A 144 19.06 -6.68 6.70
CA GLY A 144 18.54 -7.30 7.91
C GLY A 144 17.32 -6.56 8.49
N LEU A 145 16.46 -6.04 7.62
CA LEU A 145 15.20 -5.40 7.98
C LEU A 145 14.17 -6.49 8.29
N THR A 146 13.58 -6.45 9.47
CA THR A 146 12.60 -7.44 9.91
C THR A 146 11.17 -7.08 9.50
N GLY A 147 10.90 -5.79 9.24
CA GLY A 147 9.56 -5.26 9.02
C GLY A 147 8.81 -4.97 10.32
N LEU A 148 9.45 -5.14 11.47
CA LEU A 148 8.91 -4.81 12.80
C LEU A 148 9.39 -3.44 13.29
N GLU A 149 10.37 -2.85 12.60
CA GLU A 149 10.90 -1.52 12.89
C GLU A 149 9.90 -0.42 12.51
N ARG A 150 10.07 0.76 13.11
CA ARG A 150 9.43 1.98 12.60
C ARG A 150 10.34 2.68 11.62
N TYR A 151 9.80 3.04 10.47
CA TYR A 151 10.54 3.65 9.37
C TYR A 151 10.24 5.14 9.28
N LYS A 152 11.30 5.93 9.12
CA LYS A 152 11.22 7.36 8.80
C LYS A 152 11.91 7.59 7.46
N ILE A 153 11.14 8.04 6.48
CA ILE A 153 11.62 8.39 5.14
C ILE A 153 11.91 9.88 5.12
N HIS A 154 13.16 10.26 4.89
CA HIS A 154 13.58 11.66 4.88
C HIS A 154 13.39 12.25 3.49
N LEU A 155 12.23 12.86 3.27
CA LEU A 155 11.94 13.63 2.06
C LEU A 155 12.32 15.11 2.22
N PRO A 156 12.69 15.81 1.14
CA PRO A 156 12.81 17.26 1.13
C PRO A 156 11.52 17.95 1.62
N SER A 157 11.65 19.05 2.34
CA SER A 157 10.49 19.77 2.89
C SER A 157 9.63 20.43 1.82
N LYS A 158 10.20 20.76 0.65
CA LYS A 158 9.46 21.34 -0.47
C LYS A 158 9.32 20.32 -1.58
N ILE A 159 8.10 20.16 -2.08
CA ILE A 159 7.82 19.22 -3.18
C ILE A 159 8.61 19.53 -4.45
N CYS A 160 8.87 20.81 -4.73
CA CYS A 160 9.62 21.25 -5.91
C CYS A 160 11.10 20.83 -5.89
N GLU A 161 11.61 20.43 -4.72
CA GLU A 161 12.98 19.94 -4.55
C GLU A 161 13.07 18.42 -4.81
N ILE A 162 11.94 17.70 -4.83
CA ILE A 162 11.91 16.27 -5.08
C ILE A 162 12.10 15.99 -6.57
N ARG A 163 13.06 15.13 -6.89
CA ARG A 163 13.37 14.72 -8.27
C ARG A 163 13.14 13.23 -8.49
N ALA A 164 12.77 12.88 -9.73
CA ALA A 164 12.72 11.51 -10.19
C ALA A 164 14.09 10.83 -10.00
N GLY A 165 14.12 9.65 -9.36
CA GLY A 165 15.34 8.90 -9.11
C GLY A 165 16.23 9.50 -8.01
N GLN A 166 15.77 10.52 -7.29
CA GLN A 166 16.53 11.10 -6.19
C GLN A 166 16.73 10.10 -5.05
N ASP A 167 17.92 10.12 -4.48
CA ASP A 167 18.22 9.36 -3.29
C ASP A 167 17.66 10.02 -2.04
N VAL A 168 17.02 9.20 -1.20
CA VAL A 168 16.51 9.57 0.11
C VAL A 168 17.04 8.62 1.15
N THR A 169 17.33 9.15 2.33
CA THR A 169 17.72 8.35 3.48
C THR A 169 16.47 7.82 4.15
N ILE A 170 16.51 6.56 4.57
CA ILE A 170 15.49 5.93 5.40
C ILE A 170 16.17 5.47 6.68
N THR A 171 15.63 5.92 7.81
CA THR A 171 16.11 5.53 9.14
C THR A 171 15.07 4.70 9.85
N THR A 172 15.53 3.78 10.69
CA THR A 172 14.68 2.97 11.56
C THR A 172 14.85 3.36 13.03
N ASP A 173 13.88 3.03 13.87
CA ASP A 173 14.02 3.18 15.33
C ASP A 173 15.04 2.22 15.96
N THR A 174 15.49 1.21 15.23
CA THR A 174 16.64 0.35 15.59
C THR A 174 17.99 0.98 15.24
N ARG A 175 18.02 2.26 14.83
CA ARG A 175 19.20 3.03 14.39
C ARG A 175 19.86 2.55 13.10
N LYS A 176 19.25 1.63 12.36
CA LYS A 176 19.69 1.32 10.99
C LYS A 176 19.32 2.47 10.05
N SER A 177 20.22 2.77 9.11
CA SER A 177 20.04 3.78 8.08
C SER A 177 20.49 3.22 6.74
N PHE A 178 19.71 3.47 5.69
CA PHE A 178 20.02 3.03 4.33
C PHE A 178 19.47 4.04 3.32
N THR A 179 19.91 3.93 2.08
CA THR A 179 19.52 4.84 1.01
C THR A 179 18.58 4.13 0.05
N CYS A 180 17.52 4.82 -0.37
CA CYS A 180 16.66 4.37 -1.45
C CYS A 180 16.53 5.45 -2.53
N SER A 181 16.31 5.05 -3.77
CA SER A 181 15.99 5.97 -4.86
C SER A 181 14.48 6.08 -5.00
N VAL A 182 13.95 7.30 -4.89
CA VAL A 182 12.51 7.57 -5.03
C VAL A 182 12.11 7.58 -6.50
N ARG A 183 10.99 6.92 -6.81
CA ARG A 183 10.49 6.73 -8.17
C ARG A 183 9.25 7.55 -8.45
N PHE A 184 9.40 8.87 -8.44
CA PHE A 184 8.45 9.74 -9.14
C PHE A 184 8.78 9.74 -10.63
N ASN A 185 7.86 9.31 -11.48
CA ASN A 185 8.07 9.20 -12.92
C ASN A 185 7.84 10.54 -13.65
N SER A 186 7.11 11.49 -13.04
CA SER A 186 6.85 12.79 -13.67
C SER A 186 6.62 13.93 -12.67
N LYS A 187 6.81 15.18 -13.12
CA LYS A 187 6.42 16.39 -12.37
C LYS A 187 4.92 16.40 -12.02
N VAL A 188 4.10 15.77 -12.85
CA VAL A 188 2.65 15.64 -12.65
C VAL A 188 2.34 14.72 -11.47
N GLU A 189 3.07 13.61 -11.34
CA GLU A 189 2.93 12.69 -10.20
C GLU A 189 3.34 13.34 -8.87
N LEU A 190 4.38 14.18 -8.88
CA LEU A 190 4.76 15.01 -7.74
C LEU A 190 3.64 16.00 -7.36
N ALA A 191 2.99 16.61 -8.35
CA ALA A 191 1.87 17.50 -8.12
C ALA A 191 0.67 16.74 -7.51
N TYR A 192 0.38 15.53 -7.98
CA TYR A 192 -0.66 14.67 -7.39
C TYR A 192 -0.34 14.32 -5.94
N PHE A 193 0.91 13.94 -5.65
CA PHE A 193 1.34 13.67 -4.28
C PHE A 193 1.18 14.89 -3.37
N ASN A 194 1.54 16.10 -3.85
CA ASN A 194 1.36 17.34 -3.08
C ASN A 194 -0.11 17.63 -2.72
N HIS A 195 -1.04 17.13 -3.52
CA HIS A 195 -2.48 17.29 -3.29
C HIS A 195 -3.10 16.03 -2.66
N GLY A 196 -2.29 15.05 -2.25
CA GLY A 196 -2.73 13.80 -1.63
C GLY A 196 -3.17 12.71 -2.63
N ALA A 197 -3.67 13.07 -3.83
CA ALA A 197 -3.90 12.17 -4.96
C ALA A 197 -4.27 12.96 -6.24
N ILE A 198 -4.44 12.26 -7.37
CA ILE A 198 -4.86 12.85 -8.65
C ILE A 198 -6.24 13.54 -8.61
N LEU A 199 -7.24 12.97 -7.93
CA LEU A 199 -8.60 13.55 -7.89
C LEU A 199 -8.65 14.85 -7.09
N PRO A 200 -8.09 14.95 -5.87
CA PRO A 200 -7.96 16.23 -5.17
C PRO A 200 -7.22 17.30 -5.98
N PHE A 201 -6.17 16.92 -6.72
CA PHE A 201 -5.46 17.84 -7.61
C PHE A 201 -6.37 18.43 -8.69
N ILE A 202 -7.16 17.58 -9.37
CA ILE A 202 -8.09 18.04 -10.41
C ILE A 202 -9.17 18.96 -9.82
N ILE A 203 -9.79 18.57 -8.70
CA ILE A 203 -10.84 19.37 -8.04
C ILE A 203 -10.31 20.75 -7.63
N GLN A 204 -9.11 20.82 -7.05
CA GLN A 204 -8.52 22.10 -6.65
C GLN A 204 -8.19 23.00 -7.85
N ASN A 205 -7.87 22.44 -9.00
CA ASN A 205 -7.59 23.23 -10.21
C ASN A 205 -8.89 23.68 -10.90
N LEU A 206 -9.95 22.88 -10.88
CA LEU A 206 -11.27 23.27 -11.40
C LEU A 206 -11.91 24.39 -10.57
N ASN A 207 -11.66 24.44 -9.26
CA ASN A 207 -12.15 25.50 -8.38
C ASN A 207 -11.34 26.81 -8.45
N LYS A 208 -10.28 26.86 -9.28
CA LYS A 208 -9.43 28.05 -9.49
C LYS A 208 -9.73 28.77 -10.81
N GLU A 209 -10.65 28.24 -11.61
CA GLU A 209 -11.29 28.93 -12.75
C GLU A 209 -12.61 29.56 -12.30
#